data_AF-Q556F2-F1
#
_entry.id   AF-Q556F2-F1
#
_cell.length_a   1.000
_cell.length_b   1.000
_cell.length_c   1.000
_cell.angle_alpha   90.00
_cell.angle_beta   90.00
_cell.angle_gamma   90.00
#
_symmetry.space_group_name_H-M   'P 1'
#
loop_
_entity.id
_entity.type
_entity.pdbx_description
1 polymer ?
#
loop_
_entity_poly.entity_id
_entity_poly.type
_entity_poly.pdbx_seq_one_letter_code
_entity_poly.pdbx_strand_id
1 'polypeptide(L)'
;MVSSIKDMLKYDEGEKLEMYKDTEGYYTIGIGHLITRIKERNAAILSLEEKIGHKVKMDSKNEPIITSSESEALFEKDLSVATKSIESNPTLSTIYKNLDNIRKMAIINMVFQMGVNNVLTFKMSLKLIEEKKWAEAAKEMKNSTWNHQTPNRSNRVISVIETGTLNAYK
;
A
#
# COMPACT_ATOMS: atom_id res chain seq x y z
N MET A 1 -1.73 -7.87 -17.37
CA MET A 1 -1.33 -6.49 -17.69
C MET A 1 -1.90 -5.62 -16.57
N VAL A 2 -1.06 -4.92 -15.82
CA VAL A 2 -1.54 -4.03 -14.74
C VAL A 2 -2.29 -2.86 -15.38
N SER A 3 -3.56 -2.70 -15.01
CA SER A 3 -4.45 -1.68 -15.59
C SER A 3 -5.19 -0.86 -14.54
N SER A 4 -5.29 -1.39 -13.33
CA SER A 4 -5.97 -0.76 -12.20
C SER A 4 -5.05 -0.63 -10.98
N ILE A 5 -5.46 0.19 -10.02
CA ILE A 5 -4.76 0.30 -8.72
C ILE A 5 -4.74 -1.04 -7.97
N LYS A 6 -5.80 -1.84 -8.10
CA LYS A 6 -5.86 -3.19 -7.54
C LYS A 6 -4.80 -4.11 -8.13
N ASP A 7 -4.65 -4.11 -9.46
CA ASP A 7 -3.62 -4.91 -10.13
C ASP A 7 -2.21 -4.50 -9.66
N MET A 8 -1.98 -3.19 -9.53
CA MET A 8 -0.70 -2.62 -9.10
C MET A 8 -0.35 -3.03 -7.67
N LEU A 9 -1.31 -2.90 -6.74
CA LEU A 9 -1.14 -3.30 -5.35
C LEU A 9 -0.97 -4.81 -5.20
N LYS A 10 -1.77 -5.61 -5.91
CA LYS A 10 -1.64 -7.07 -5.91
C LYS A 10 -0.30 -7.54 -6.49
N TYR A 11 0.27 -6.82 -7.47
CA TYR A 11 1.63 -7.10 -7.97
C TYR A 11 2.70 -6.78 -6.92
N ASP A 12 2.53 -5.69 -6.16
CA ASP A 12 3.53 -5.24 -5.19
C ASP A 12 3.49 -6.03 -3.86
N GLU A 13 2.29 -6.34 -3.38
CA GLU A 13 2.06 -7.04 -2.10
C GLU A 13 1.97 -8.57 -2.27
N GLY A 14 1.50 -9.02 -3.42
CA GLY A 14 0.95 -10.36 -3.58
C GLY A 14 -0.43 -10.50 -2.92
N GLU A 15 -0.95 -11.73 -2.93
CA GLU A 15 -2.12 -12.11 -2.14
C GLU A 15 -1.78 -13.37 -1.34
N LYS A 16 -1.84 -13.27 -0.01
CA LYS A 16 -1.59 -14.40 0.90
C LYS A 16 -2.83 -14.66 1.75
N LEU A 17 -3.51 -15.76 1.47
CA LEU A 17 -4.71 -16.15 2.21
C LEU A 17 -4.39 -16.66 3.62
N GLU A 18 -3.15 -17.07 3.87
CA GLU A 18 -2.62 -17.44 5.18
C GLU A 18 -2.01 -16.21 5.88
N MET A 19 -2.26 -16.08 7.18
CA MET A 19 -1.63 -15.04 8.00
C MET A 19 -0.10 -15.19 8.00
N TYR A 20 0.61 -14.09 7.81
CA TYR A 20 2.08 -14.04 7.80
C TYR A 20 2.59 -12.82 8.55
N LYS A 21 3.92 -12.75 8.76
CA LYS A 21 4.57 -11.53 9.26
C LYS A 21 5.20 -10.75 8.10
N ASP A 22 4.96 -9.45 8.05
CA ASP A 22 5.61 -8.55 7.09
C ASP A 22 7.10 -8.30 7.44
N THR A 23 7.75 -7.44 6.66
CA THR A 23 9.17 -7.06 6.86
C THR A 23 9.43 -6.33 8.18
N GLU A 24 8.40 -5.74 8.78
CA GLU A 24 8.48 -5.05 10.07
C GLU A 24 8.08 -5.97 11.24
N GLY A 25 7.65 -7.21 10.96
CA GLY A 25 7.25 -8.23 11.92
C GLY A 25 5.80 -8.13 12.40
N TYR A 26 4.93 -7.40 11.68
CA TYR A 26 3.50 -7.32 11.99
C TYR A 26 2.69 -8.39 11.26
N TYR A 27 1.63 -8.88 11.93
CA TYR A 27 0.73 -9.86 11.34
C TYR A 27 -0.11 -9.23 10.24
N THR A 28 -0.06 -9.87 9.07
CA THR A 28 -0.63 -9.39 7.81
C THR A 28 -1.32 -10.55 7.08
N ILE A 29 -2.35 -10.25 6.28
CA ILE A 29 -3.09 -11.24 5.48
C ILE A 29 -3.68 -10.61 4.21
N GLY A 30 -4.15 -11.41 3.26
CA GLY A 30 -4.77 -10.95 2.02
C GLY A 30 -3.79 -10.17 1.15
N ILE A 31 -4.25 -9.02 0.62
CA ILE A 31 -3.43 -8.07 -0.15
C ILE A 31 -2.88 -7.00 0.79
N GLY A 32 -1.83 -7.35 1.54
CA GLY A 32 -1.14 -6.41 2.42
C GLY A 32 -1.97 -5.86 3.59
N HIS A 33 -3.03 -6.55 4.03
CA HIS A 33 -3.86 -6.08 5.15
C HIS A 33 -3.13 -6.24 6.49
N LEU A 34 -2.68 -5.13 7.07
CA LEU A 34 -2.16 -5.11 8.43
C LEU A 34 -3.29 -5.43 9.43
N ILE A 35 -3.20 -6.60 10.06
CA ILE A 35 -4.21 -7.05 11.02
C ILE A 35 -4.14 -6.16 12.27
N THR A 36 -2.96 -6.09 12.88
CA THR A 36 -2.74 -5.30 14.10
C THR A 36 -1.27 -4.95 14.26
N ARG A 37 -1.00 -3.84 14.97
CA ARG A 37 0.36 -3.48 15.39
C ARG A 37 0.83 -4.26 16.62
N ILE A 38 -0.05 -5.02 17.26
CA ILE A 38 0.30 -5.89 18.38
C ILE A 38 1.02 -7.13 17.81
N LYS A 39 2.30 -7.30 18.14
CA LYS A 39 3.14 -8.42 17.66
C LYS A 39 2.90 -9.72 18.42
N GLU A 40 1.65 -9.99 18.81
CA GLU A 40 1.22 -11.19 19.54
C GLU A 40 0.17 -11.95 18.71
N ARG A 41 0.34 -13.27 18.60
CA ARG A 41 -0.39 -14.09 17.61
C ARG A 41 -1.88 -14.16 17.93
N ASN A 42 -2.24 -14.36 19.20
CA ASN A 42 -3.64 -14.49 19.59
C ASN A 42 -4.37 -13.15 19.48
N ALA A 43 -3.73 -12.04 19.82
CA ALA A 43 -4.26 -10.70 19.56
C ALA A 43 -4.50 -10.45 18.07
N ALA A 44 -3.60 -10.93 17.19
CA ALA A 44 -3.81 -10.85 15.76
C ALA A 44 -5.01 -11.70 15.30
N ILE A 45 -5.15 -12.93 15.80
CA ILE A 45 -6.32 -13.79 15.49
C ILE A 45 -7.61 -13.11 15.89
N LEU A 46 -7.73 -12.63 17.12
CA LEU A 46 -8.93 -11.96 17.61
C LEU A 46 -9.26 -10.71 16.79
N SER A 47 -8.26 -9.91 16.44
CA SER A 47 -8.46 -8.72 15.61
C SER A 47 -8.88 -9.09 14.18
N LEU A 48 -8.35 -10.18 13.62
CA LEU A 48 -8.77 -10.69 12.32
C LEU A 48 -10.22 -11.17 12.33
N GLU A 49 -10.60 -11.96 13.34
CA GLU A 49 -11.98 -12.45 13.51
C GLU A 49 -12.98 -11.30 13.65
N GLU A 50 -12.64 -10.24 14.39
CA GLU A 50 -13.44 -9.02 14.50
C GLU A 50 -13.63 -8.34 13.13
N LYS A 51 -12.56 -8.25 12.33
CA LYS A 51 -12.59 -7.58 11.02
C LYS A 51 -13.40 -8.33 9.97
N ILE A 52 -13.33 -9.66 9.97
CA ILE A 52 -14.07 -10.51 9.01
C ILE A 52 -15.48 -10.88 9.52
N GLY A 53 -15.75 -10.71 10.81
CA GLY A 53 -17.06 -10.92 11.43
C GLY A 53 -17.38 -12.38 11.77
N HIS A 54 -16.41 -13.29 11.70
CA HIS A 54 -16.56 -14.69 12.08
C HIS A 54 -15.22 -15.29 12.53
N LYS A 55 -15.28 -16.48 13.12
CA LYS A 55 -14.08 -17.23 13.49
C LYS A 55 -13.29 -17.66 12.26
N VAL A 56 -11.97 -17.53 12.32
CA VAL A 56 -11.07 -17.95 11.24
C VAL A 56 -10.96 -19.47 11.20
N LYS A 57 -10.73 -20.02 10.00
CA LYS A 57 -10.25 -21.40 9.86
C LYS A 57 -8.73 -21.41 10.03
N MET A 58 -8.17 -22.59 10.34
CA MET A 58 -6.73 -22.79 10.40
C MET A 58 -6.27 -23.63 9.21
N ASP A 59 -5.10 -23.32 8.66
CA ASP A 59 -4.43 -24.11 7.63
C ASP A 59 -3.72 -25.35 8.24
N SER A 60 -2.95 -26.06 7.41
CA SER A 60 -2.17 -27.23 7.84
C SER A 60 -1.01 -26.92 8.81
N LYS A 61 -0.55 -25.67 8.87
CA LYS A 61 0.50 -25.18 9.77
C LYS A 61 -0.07 -24.52 11.02
N ASN A 62 -1.40 -24.61 11.21
CA ASN A 62 -2.12 -23.94 12.26
C ASN A 62 -2.00 -22.41 12.18
N GLU A 63 -2.08 -21.81 10.98
CA GLU A 63 -2.22 -20.37 10.79
C GLU A 63 -3.62 -20.01 10.28
N PRO A 64 -4.17 -18.85 10.68
CA PRO A 64 -5.44 -18.35 10.15
C PRO A 64 -5.44 -18.29 8.63
N ILE A 65 -6.50 -18.81 8.03
CA ILE A 65 -6.75 -18.75 6.59
C ILE A 65 -8.09 -18.08 6.32
N ILE A 66 -8.09 -17.18 5.33
CA ILE A 66 -9.28 -16.48 4.82
C ILE A 66 -9.61 -16.92 3.40
N THR A 67 -10.85 -16.68 2.97
CA THR A 67 -11.25 -16.88 1.58
C THR A 67 -10.75 -15.74 0.69
N SER A 68 -10.71 -15.97 -0.63
CA SER A 68 -10.40 -14.89 -1.59
C SER A 68 -11.44 -13.76 -1.52
N SER A 69 -12.72 -14.07 -1.24
CA SER A 69 -13.76 -13.06 -1.03
C SER A 69 -13.54 -12.22 0.23
N GLU A 70 -13.06 -12.82 1.32
CA GLU A 70 -12.67 -12.08 2.54
C GLU A 70 -11.44 -11.20 2.29
N SER A 71 -10.42 -11.73 1.59
CA SER A 71 -9.23 -10.98 1.17
C SER A 71 -9.61 -9.74 0.36
N GLU A 72 -10.52 -9.91 -0.59
CA GLU A 72 -11.08 -8.83 -1.41
C GLU A 72 -11.81 -7.78 -0.55
N ALA A 73 -12.67 -8.22 0.38
CA ALA A 73 -13.42 -7.30 1.24
C ALA A 73 -12.50 -6.47 2.16
N LEU A 74 -11.44 -7.08 2.69
CA LEU A 74 -10.41 -6.38 3.46
C LEU A 74 -9.67 -5.36 2.58
N PHE A 75 -9.26 -5.77 1.38
CA PHE A 75 -8.57 -4.90 0.43
C PHE A 75 -9.39 -3.67 0.05
N GLU A 76 -10.67 -3.83 -0.29
CA GLU A 76 -11.55 -2.71 -0.65
C GLU A 76 -11.72 -1.72 0.53
N LYS A 77 -11.79 -2.23 1.76
CA LYS A 77 -11.82 -1.40 2.96
C LYS A 77 -10.53 -0.59 3.11
N ASP A 78 -9.37 -1.23 2.97
CA ASP A 78 -8.07 -0.56 3.10
C ASP A 78 -7.85 0.47 1.99
N LEU A 79 -8.23 0.14 0.75
CA LEU A 79 -8.16 1.04 -0.38
C LEU A 79 -9.08 2.27 -0.16
N SER A 80 -10.28 2.05 0.38
CA SER A 80 -11.18 3.15 0.76
C SER A 80 -10.59 4.04 1.85
N VAL A 81 -9.92 3.46 2.85
CA VAL A 81 -9.21 4.23 3.89
C VAL A 81 -8.06 5.04 3.29
N ALA A 82 -7.24 4.44 2.43
CA ALA A 82 -6.12 5.11 1.78
C ALA A 82 -6.59 6.31 0.95
N THR A 83 -7.57 6.10 0.07
CA THR A 83 -8.15 7.15 -0.79
C THR A 83 -8.82 8.27 0.00
N LYS A 84 -9.65 7.95 1.01
CA LYS A 84 -10.25 8.97 1.90
C LYS A 84 -9.21 9.77 2.68
N SER A 85 -8.11 9.14 3.09
CA SER A 85 -7.04 9.83 3.83
C SER A 85 -6.29 10.84 2.95
N ILE A 86 -6.13 10.54 1.66
CA ILE A 86 -5.61 11.49 0.66
C ILE A 86 -6.55 12.68 0.52
N GLU A 87 -7.84 12.41 0.31
CA GLU A 87 -8.85 13.44 0.06
C GLU A 87 -9.03 14.39 1.25
N SER A 88 -8.97 13.84 2.47
CA SER A 88 -9.16 14.57 3.72
C SER A 88 -7.96 15.41 4.13
N ASN A 89 -6.77 15.15 3.56
CA ASN A 89 -5.58 15.93 3.85
C ASN A 89 -5.42 17.10 2.86
N PRO A 90 -5.46 18.37 3.29
CA PRO A 90 -5.45 19.51 2.37
C PRO A 90 -4.22 19.57 1.45
N THR A 91 -3.03 19.29 1.98
CA THR A 91 -1.78 19.32 1.21
C THR A 91 -1.78 18.21 0.15
N LEU A 92 -2.02 16.96 0.56
CA LEU A 92 -1.96 15.84 -0.38
C LEU A 92 -3.12 15.87 -1.37
N SER A 93 -4.33 16.24 -0.95
CA SER A 93 -5.52 16.39 -1.80
C SER A 93 -5.27 17.40 -2.93
N THR A 94 -4.62 18.52 -2.64
CA THR A 94 -4.31 19.57 -3.64
C THR A 94 -3.35 19.06 -4.71
N ILE A 95 -2.27 18.39 -4.30
CA ILE A 95 -1.31 17.79 -5.23
C ILE A 95 -1.99 16.68 -6.04
N TYR A 96 -2.66 15.76 -5.35
CA TYR A 96 -3.29 14.57 -5.93
C TYR A 96 -4.32 14.90 -7.01
N LYS A 97 -5.17 15.91 -6.80
CA LYS A 97 -6.19 16.33 -7.77
C LYS A 97 -5.62 16.73 -9.12
N ASN A 98 -4.41 17.31 -9.12
CA ASN A 98 -3.73 17.82 -10.31
C ASN A 98 -2.87 16.76 -11.05
N LEU A 99 -2.82 15.53 -10.55
CA LEU A 99 -2.10 14.42 -11.19
C LEU A 99 -2.96 13.71 -12.24
N ASP A 100 -2.28 13.15 -13.25
CA ASP A 100 -2.88 12.16 -14.14
C ASP A 100 -3.21 10.85 -13.40
N ASN A 101 -4.07 10.03 -14.00
CA ASN A 101 -4.56 8.82 -13.36
C ASN A 101 -3.46 7.82 -13.02
N ILE A 102 -2.38 7.74 -13.81
CA ILE A 102 -1.29 6.80 -13.59
C ILE A 102 -0.43 7.26 -12.39
N ARG A 103 -0.11 8.55 -12.30
CA ARG A 103 0.57 9.09 -11.12
C ARG A 103 -0.28 9.07 -9.86
N LYS A 104 -1.61 9.22 -9.98
CA LYS A 104 -2.55 9.00 -8.85
C LYS A 104 -2.43 7.60 -8.28
N MET A 105 -2.32 6.58 -9.13
CA MET A 105 -2.13 5.19 -8.68
C MET A 105 -0.86 5.04 -7.83
N ALA A 106 0.25 5.68 -8.20
CA ALA A 106 1.47 5.66 -7.42
C ALA A 106 1.32 6.31 -6.03
N ILE A 107 0.59 7.44 -5.92
CA ILE A 107 0.32 8.07 -4.63
C ILE A 107 -0.57 7.17 -3.75
N ILE A 108 -1.62 6.57 -4.33
CA ILE A 108 -2.45 5.60 -3.59
C ILE A 108 -1.59 4.43 -3.10
N ASN A 109 -0.70 3.90 -3.95
CA ASN A 109 0.17 2.78 -3.59
C ASN A 109 1.06 3.11 -2.37
N MET A 110 1.68 4.29 -2.37
CA MET A 110 2.45 4.74 -1.22
C MET A 110 1.58 4.89 0.03
N VAL A 111 0.42 5.55 -0.07
CA VAL A 111 -0.48 5.73 1.08
C VAL A 111 -1.01 4.41 1.62
N PHE A 112 -1.29 3.44 0.75
CA PHE A 112 -1.69 2.09 1.15
C PHE A 112 -0.58 1.41 1.97
N GLN A 113 0.67 1.52 1.53
CA GLN A 113 1.82 0.90 2.20
C GLN A 113 2.13 1.52 3.57
N MET A 114 2.22 2.85 3.64
CA MET A 114 2.81 3.54 4.79
C MET A 114 1.88 4.54 5.48
N GLY A 115 0.69 4.79 4.93
CA GLY A 115 -0.25 5.76 5.43
C GLY A 115 0.08 7.21 5.04
N VAL A 116 -0.95 8.06 5.06
CA VAL A 116 -0.88 9.45 4.60
C VAL A 116 0.17 10.29 5.34
N ASN A 117 0.32 10.09 6.64
CA ASN A 117 1.26 10.85 7.47
C ASN A 117 2.71 10.59 7.05
N ASN A 118 3.05 9.35 6.71
CA ASN A 118 4.38 9.00 6.25
C ASN A 118 4.62 9.53 4.83
N VAL A 119 3.63 9.49 3.93
CA VAL A 119 3.74 10.11 2.60
C VAL A 119 3.97 11.62 2.69
N LEU A 120 3.34 12.32 3.65
CA LEU A 120 3.55 13.75 3.87
C LEU A 120 4.96 14.11 4.36
N THR A 121 5.76 13.13 4.80
CA THR A 121 7.18 13.36 5.14
C THR A 121 8.05 13.57 3.90
N PHE A 122 7.59 13.18 2.70
CA PHE A 122 8.27 13.38 1.42
C PHE A 122 8.14 14.83 0.91
N LYS A 123 8.37 15.81 1.79
CA LYS A 123 8.09 17.25 1.54
C LYS A 123 8.72 17.75 0.23
N MET A 124 9.98 17.40 -0.02
CA MET A 124 10.68 17.82 -1.24
C MET A 124 10.15 17.12 -2.48
N SER A 125 9.97 15.79 -2.44
CA SER A 125 9.40 15.05 -3.57
C SER A 125 7.99 15.52 -3.91
N LEU A 126 7.14 15.77 -2.92
CA LEU A 126 5.78 16.26 -3.12
C LEU A 126 5.77 17.66 -3.75
N LYS A 127 6.67 18.56 -3.32
CA LYS A 127 6.86 19.86 -3.97
C LYS A 127 7.28 19.72 -5.43
N LEU A 128 8.23 18.84 -5.72
CA LEU A 128 8.70 18.59 -7.09
C LEU A 128 7.60 17.96 -7.96
N ILE A 129 6.77 17.08 -7.41
CA ILE A 129 5.58 16.50 -8.06
C ILE A 129 4.55 17.59 -8.39
N GLU A 130 4.28 18.51 -7.45
CA GLU A 130 3.38 19.64 -7.67
C GLU A 130 3.88 20.55 -8.80
N GLU A 131 5.19 20.80 -8.86
CA GLU A 131 5.86 21.55 -9.92
C GLU A 131 6.06 20.74 -11.23
N LYS A 132 5.59 19.48 -11.30
CA LYS A 132 5.73 18.56 -12.44
C LYS A 132 7.19 18.24 -12.82
N LYS A 133 8.11 18.36 -11.87
CA LYS A 133 9.54 18.03 -12.00
C LYS A 133 9.78 16.54 -11.71
N TRP A 134 9.33 15.69 -12.63
CA TRP A 134 9.21 14.25 -12.41
C TRP A 134 10.54 13.54 -12.16
N ALA A 135 11.58 13.89 -12.92
CA ALA A 135 12.90 13.27 -12.81
C ALA A 135 13.57 13.64 -11.47
N GLU A 136 13.45 14.90 -11.06
CA GLU A 136 13.96 15.38 -9.78
C GLU A 136 13.19 14.77 -8.62
N ALA A 137 11.86 14.67 -8.71
CA ALA A 137 11.04 13.99 -7.71
C ALA A 137 11.47 12.54 -7.55
N ALA A 138 11.67 11.82 -8.66
CA ALA A 138 12.11 10.43 -8.63
C ALA A 138 13.50 10.26 -8.01
N LYS A 139 14.45 11.15 -8.33
CA LYS A 139 15.78 11.17 -7.71
C LYS A 139 15.69 11.39 -6.20
N GLU A 140 14.85 12.32 -5.76
CA GLU A 140 14.64 12.59 -4.33
C GLU A 140 14.01 11.39 -3.61
N MET A 141 12.98 10.77 -4.21
CA MET A 141 12.31 9.60 -3.63
C MET A 141 13.24 8.39 -3.49
N LYS A 142 14.20 8.22 -4.41
CA LYS A 142 15.22 7.15 -4.33
C LYS A 142 16.14 7.29 -3.11
N ASN A 143 16.30 8.49 -2.56
CA ASN A 143 17.12 8.76 -1.38
C ASN A 143 16.35 8.58 -0.04
N SER A 144 15.14 8.03 -0.07
CA SER A 144 14.29 7.86 1.13
C SER A 144 14.56 6.54 1.87
N THR A 145 14.28 6.51 3.17
CA THR A 145 14.27 5.28 3.98
C THR A 145 13.34 4.21 3.39
N TRP A 146 12.19 4.63 2.86
CA TRP A 146 11.25 3.74 2.18
C TRP A 146 11.89 2.97 1.03
N ASN A 147 12.72 3.64 0.23
CA ASN A 147 13.44 3.01 -0.86
C ASN A 147 14.53 2.04 -0.37
N HIS A 148 15.18 2.34 0.75
CA HIS A 148 16.15 1.42 1.35
C HIS A 148 15.49 0.18 1.96
N GLN A 149 14.30 0.31 2.54
CA GLN A 149 13.58 -0.81 3.17
C GLN A 149 12.92 -1.74 2.14
N THR A 150 12.34 -1.18 1.07
CA THR A 150 11.56 -1.95 0.09
C THR A 150 11.94 -1.65 -1.37
N PRO A 151 13.23 -1.75 -1.74
CA PRO A 151 13.76 -1.22 -3.00
C PRO A 151 13.04 -1.74 -4.25
N ASN A 152 12.62 -3.00 -4.26
CA ASN A 152 11.94 -3.58 -5.42
C ASN A 152 10.58 -2.91 -5.68
N ARG A 153 9.79 -2.67 -4.63
CA ARG A 153 8.48 -2.02 -4.73
C ARG A 153 8.65 -0.53 -4.99
N SER A 154 9.45 0.14 -4.17
CA SER A 154 9.64 1.58 -4.26
C SER A 154 10.17 2.01 -5.62
N ASN A 155 11.12 1.28 -6.22
CA ASN A 155 11.62 1.62 -7.55
C ASN A 155 10.54 1.53 -8.64
N ARG A 156 9.60 0.58 -8.55
CA ARG A 156 8.47 0.51 -9.50
C ARG A 156 7.55 1.73 -9.34
N VAL A 157 7.15 2.04 -8.11
CA VAL A 157 6.29 3.19 -7.81
C VAL A 157 6.95 4.51 -8.21
N ILE A 158 8.24 4.67 -7.94
CA ILE A 158 9.03 5.84 -8.36
C ILE A 158 9.07 5.96 -9.88
N SER A 159 9.24 4.84 -10.61
CA SER A 159 9.21 4.84 -12.07
C SER A 159 7.85 5.28 -12.63
N VAL A 160 6.75 4.94 -11.94
CA VAL A 160 5.40 5.42 -12.31
C VAL A 160 5.27 6.94 -12.11
N ILE A 161 5.79 7.49 -11.00
CA ILE A 161 5.85 8.94 -10.78
C ILE A 161 6.70 9.63 -11.86
N GLU A 162 7.85 9.05 -12.19
CA GLU A 162 8.79 9.61 -13.17
C GLU A 162 8.17 9.65 -14.58
N THR A 163 7.66 8.49 -15.03
CA THR A 163 7.27 8.30 -16.43
C THR A 163 5.79 8.58 -16.72
N GLY A 164 4.90 8.45 -15.73
CA GLY A 164 3.46 8.43 -15.96
C GLY A 164 3.00 7.18 -16.73
N THR A 165 3.75 6.08 -16.64
CA THR A 165 3.45 4.80 -17.31
C THR A 165 3.53 3.64 -16.33
N LEU A 166 2.90 2.52 -16.64
CA LEU A 166 2.97 1.27 -15.87
C LEU A 166 4.07 0.33 -16.38
N ASN A 167 5.08 0.84 -17.09
CA ASN A 167 6.14 0.03 -17.71
C ASN A 167 6.97 -0.79 -16.70
N ALA A 168 6.99 -0.38 -15.44
CA ALA A 168 7.65 -1.09 -14.35
C ALA A 168 6.85 -2.30 -13.82
N TYR A 169 5.62 -2.50 -14.30
CA TYR A 169 4.69 -3.56 -13.89
C TYR A 169 4.40 -4.49 -15.08
N LYS A 170 5.29 -5.44 -15.32
CA LYS A 170 5.23 -6.39 -16.45
C LYS A 170 5.17 -7.82 -15.96
#